data_AF-W7S7C6-F1
#
_entry.id   AF-W7S7C6-F1
#
_cell.length_a   1.000
_cell.length_b   1.000
_cell.length_c   1.000
_cell.angle_alpha   90.00
_cell.angle_beta   90.00
_cell.angle_gamma   90.00
#
_symmetry.space_group_name_H-M   'P 1'
#
loop_
_entity.id
_entity.type
_entity.pdbx_description
1 polymer ?
#
loop_
_entity_poly.entity_id
_entity_poly.type
_entity_poly.pdbx_seq_one_letter_code
_entity_poly.pdbx_strand_id
1 'polypeptide(L)'
;MRHMNKHRTEPVNLPKGAAGLAEAWSPRVAGRVNDVLVKVARFDGDFVWHNHSDTDEAFLCLSGRLVIELREDDGERSVELTEGDLYVIPRGVFHCPHAPEGATVALFEATGVVNTGDTGGELTAPVDLDL
;
A
#
# COMPACT_ATOMS: atom_id res chain seq x y z
N MET A 1 -24.37 -6.67 9.57
CA MET A 1 -24.79 -5.39 8.94
C MET A 1 -24.00 -5.25 7.65
N ARG A 2 -24.67 -5.13 6.50
CA ARG A 2 -23.99 -4.95 5.20
C ARG A 2 -23.40 -3.53 5.19
N HIS A 3 -22.08 -3.40 5.09
CA HIS A 3 -21.46 -2.11 4.80
C HIS A 3 -22.02 -1.64 3.44
N MET A 4 -22.94 -0.68 3.46
CA MET A 4 -23.38 0.00 2.26
C MET A 4 -22.14 0.64 1.63
N ASN A 5 -21.79 0.20 0.43
CA ASN A 5 -20.73 0.79 -0.39
C ASN A 5 -21.09 2.27 -0.62
N LYS A 6 -20.55 3.17 0.19
CA LYS A 6 -20.65 4.61 -0.06
C LYS A 6 -19.67 4.93 -1.17
N HIS A 7 -20.10 4.77 -2.40
CA HIS A 7 -19.37 5.34 -3.53
C HIS A 7 -19.27 6.84 -3.32
N ARG A 8 -18.04 7.38 -3.39
CA ARG A 8 -17.83 8.83 -3.35
C ARG A 8 -18.50 9.46 -4.57
N THR A 9 -19.14 10.60 -4.38
CA THR A 9 -19.84 11.34 -5.44
C THR A 9 -18.94 12.35 -6.15
N GLU A 10 -17.74 12.58 -5.63
CA GLU A 10 -16.73 13.50 -6.16
C GLU A 10 -15.40 12.76 -6.36
N PRO A 11 -14.57 13.19 -7.33
CA PRO A 11 -13.26 12.60 -7.54
C PRO A 11 -12.32 12.87 -6.35
N VAL A 12 -11.51 11.88 -5.99
CA VAL A 12 -10.45 12.02 -4.99
C VAL A 12 -9.13 12.29 -5.71
N ASN A 13 -8.42 13.33 -5.27
CA ASN A 13 -7.03 13.55 -5.66
C ASN A 13 -6.11 12.84 -4.65
N LEU A 14 -5.48 11.74 -5.06
CA LEU A 14 -4.69 10.90 -4.16
C LEU A 14 -3.51 11.66 -3.51
N PRO A 15 -2.67 12.42 -4.25
CA PRO A 15 -1.60 13.19 -3.61
C PRO A 15 -2.10 14.18 -2.55
N LYS A 16 -3.18 14.93 -2.84
CA LYS A 16 -3.78 15.85 -1.87
C LYS A 16 -4.37 15.13 -0.66
N GLY A 17 -5.00 13.98 -0.88
CA GLY A 17 -5.52 13.13 0.19
C GLY A 17 -4.40 12.64 1.12
N ALA A 18 -3.32 12.12 0.55
CA ALA A 18 -2.15 11.67 1.30
C ALA A 18 -1.47 12.80 2.07
N ALA A 19 -1.36 13.99 1.49
CA ALA A 19 -0.78 15.16 2.16
C ALA A 19 -1.54 15.56 3.45
N GLY A 20 -2.82 15.20 3.56
CA GLY A 20 -3.62 15.41 4.77
C GLY A 20 -3.40 14.37 5.87
N LEU A 21 -2.66 13.29 5.60
CA LEU A 21 -2.39 12.23 6.59
C LEU A 21 -1.28 12.66 7.54
N ALA A 22 -1.51 12.52 8.85
CA ALA A 22 -0.52 12.82 9.87
C ALA A 22 0.50 11.68 10.06
N GLU A 23 0.07 10.44 9.86
CA GLU A 23 0.84 9.22 10.09
C GLU A 23 1.42 8.68 8.78
N ALA A 24 2.66 8.19 8.83
CA ALA A 24 3.22 7.36 7.77
C ALA A 24 2.69 5.91 7.90
N TRP A 25 2.78 5.13 6.83
CA TRP A 25 2.40 3.71 6.79
C TRP A 25 0.93 3.43 7.19
N SER A 26 0.08 4.45 7.12
CA SER A 26 -1.34 4.40 7.48
C SER A 26 -2.20 4.50 6.21
N PRO A 27 -2.32 3.41 5.42
CA PRO A 27 -3.02 3.43 4.14
C PRO A 27 -4.52 3.73 4.33
N ARG A 28 -5.06 4.63 3.51
CA ARG A 28 -6.47 5.03 3.55
C ARG A 28 -7.21 4.73 2.26
N VAL A 29 -8.43 4.22 2.38
CA VAL A 29 -9.30 3.87 1.25
C VAL A 29 -9.82 5.13 0.57
N ALA A 30 -9.29 5.38 -0.62
CA ALA A 30 -9.75 6.46 -1.51
C ALA A 30 -10.94 6.02 -2.37
N GLY A 31 -11.00 4.73 -2.73
CA GLY A 31 -12.08 4.17 -3.53
C GLY A 31 -12.05 2.64 -3.57
N ARG A 32 -13.08 2.07 -4.21
CA ARG A 32 -13.24 0.63 -4.37
C ARG A 32 -13.71 0.30 -5.79
N VAL A 33 -13.05 -0.66 -6.43
CA VAL A 33 -13.39 -1.21 -7.74
C VAL A 33 -13.70 -2.70 -7.55
N ASN A 34 -14.97 -3.08 -7.56
CA ASN A 34 -15.42 -4.43 -7.19
C ASN A 34 -14.86 -4.83 -5.83
N ASP A 35 -13.96 -5.81 -5.74
CA ASP A 35 -13.35 -6.28 -4.50
C ASP A 35 -11.90 -5.79 -4.29
N VAL A 36 -11.46 -4.86 -5.14
CA VAL A 36 -10.16 -4.20 -5.03
C VAL A 36 -10.34 -2.83 -4.40
N LEU A 37 -9.52 -2.52 -3.41
CA LEU A 37 -9.41 -1.21 -2.81
C LEU A 37 -8.31 -0.41 -3.49
N VAL A 38 -8.59 0.87 -3.72
CA VAL A 38 -7.57 1.86 -4.08
C VAL A 38 -7.28 2.63 -2.80
N LYS A 39 -6.09 2.43 -2.25
CA LYS A 39 -5.62 3.10 -1.04
C LYS A 39 -4.55 4.12 -1.38
N VAL A 40 -4.33 5.07 -0.48
CA VAL A 40 -3.18 5.98 -0.54
C VAL A 40 -2.54 6.13 0.83
N ALA A 41 -1.22 6.20 0.88
CA ALA A 41 -0.47 6.43 2.11
C ALA A 41 0.76 7.30 1.85
N ARG A 42 1.29 7.87 2.93
CA ARG A 42 2.66 8.40 2.97
C ARG A 42 3.57 7.32 3.55
N PHE A 43 4.68 7.04 2.89
CA PHE A 43 5.71 6.12 3.35
C PHE A 43 6.91 6.94 3.82
N ASP A 44 7.56 6.51 4.89
CA ASP A 44 8.72 7.19 5.47
C ASP A 44 9.62 6.19 6.22
N GLY A 45 10.88 6.11 5.84
CA GLY A 45 11.84 5.15 6.40
C GLY A 45 11.57 3.71 5.97
N ASP A 46 11.81 2.78 6.88
CA ASP A 46 11.67 1.34 6.63
C ASP A 46 10.31 0.82 7.09
N PHE A 47 9.74 -0.09 6.31
CA PHE A 47 8.59 -0.88 6.75
C PHE A 47 9.04 -2.22 7.35
N VAL A 48 8.11 -3.15 7.50
CA VAL A 48 8.39 -4.52 7.92
C VAL A 48 8.40 -5.46 6.72
N TRP A 49 9.22 -6.49 6.83
CA TRP A 49 9.09 -7.66 5.98
C TRP A 49 7.74 -8.37 6.23
N HIS A 50 7.01 -8.62 5.16
CA HIS A 50 5.69 -9.27 5.21
C HIS A 50 5.36 -9.96 3.88
N ASN A 51 4.22 -10.65 3.83
CA ASN A 51 3.62 -11.16 2.60
C ASN A 51 2.11 -11.21 2.72
N HIS A 52 1.45 -11.37 1.58
CA HIS A 52 0.03 -11.69 1.47
C HIS A 52 -0.15 -13.00 0.72
N SER A 53 -0.51 -14.08 1.41
CA SER A 53 -0.58 -15.43 0.81
C SER A 53 -1.61 -15.55 -0.32
N ASP A 54 -2.70 -14.80 -0.22
CA ASP A 54 -3.89 -15.02 -1.04
C ASP A 54 -4.11 -13.96 -2.12
N THR A 55 -3.37 -12.85 -2.07
CA THR A 55 -3.64 -11.66 -2.89
C THR A 55 -2.35 -11.04 -3.42
N ASP A 56 -2.40 -10.62 -4.68
CA ASP A 56 -1.38 -9.72 -5.22
C ASP A 56 -1.56 -8.33 -4.59
N GLU A 57 -0.49 -7.56 -4.53
CA GLU A 57 -0.50 -6.16 -4.09
C GLU A 57 0.24 -5.30 -5.13
N ALA A 58 -0.32 -4.16 -5.50
CA ALA A 58 0.33 -3.24 -6.42
C ALA A 58 0.64 -1.90 -5.77
N PHE A 59 1.82 -1.36 -6.09
CA PHE A 59 2.34 -0.09 -5.63
C PHE A 59 2.51 0.85 -6.82
N LEU A 60 1.84 2.01 -6.78
CA LEU A 60 2.07 3.11 -7.71
C LEU A 60 2.70 4.27 -6.95
N CYS A 61 3.95 4.59 -7.29
CA CYS A 61 4.65 5.73 -6.69
C CYS A 61 4.11 7.04 -7.29
N LEU A 62 3.43 7.85 -6.46
CA LEU A 62 2.84 9.12 -6.87
C LEU A 62 3.81 10.30 -6.72
N SER A 63 4.83 10.16 -5.87
CA SER A 63 5.92 11.13 -5.68
C SER A 63 7.00 10.53 -4.78
N GLY A 64 8.24 10.97 -4.92
CA GLY A 64 9.36 10.51 -4.11
C GLY A 64 9.98 9.23 -4.65
N ARG A 65 10.59 8.44 -3.77
CA ARG A 65 11.32 7.21 -4.14
C ARG A 65 10.97 6.08 -3.19
N LEU A 66 10.59 4.94 -3.76
CA LEU A 66 10.28 3.71 -3.04
C LEU A 66 11.22 2.60 -3.52
N VAL A 67 11.84 1.88 -2.58
CA VAL A 67 12.56 0.64 -2.85
C VAL A 67 11.78 -0.50 -2.23
N ILE A 68 11.57 -1.58 -2.96
CA ILE A 68 10.91 -2.78 -2.46
C ILE A 68 11.92 -3.91 -2.52
N GLU A 69 12.33 -4.42 -1.37
CA GLU A 69 13.10 -5.65 -1.26
C GLU A 69 12.15 -6.84 -1.38
N LEU A 70 12.56 -7.87 -2.12
CA LEU A 70 11.79 -9.07 -2.42
C LEU A 70 12.62 -10.29 -2.07
N ARG A 71 11.98 -11.32 -1.51
CA ARG A 71 12.54 -12.69 -1.40
C ARG A 71 11.76 -13.62 -2.30
N GLU A 72 12.43 -14.16 -3.29
CA GLU A 72 11.91 -15.12 -4.25
C GLU A 72 12.73 -16.42 -4.17
N ASP A 73 12.33 -17.45 -4.90
CA ASP A 73 12.99 -18.76 -4.84
C ASP A 73 14.47 -18.72 -5.27
N ASP A 74 14.85 -17.76 -6.11
CA ASP A 74 16.19 -17.57 -6.65
C ASP A 74 17.07 -16.59 -5.86
N GLY A 75 16.54 -15.98 -4.80
CA GLY A 75 17.28 -15.12 -3.88
C GLY A 75 16.53 -13.84 -3.49
N GLU A 76 17.30 -12.88 -2.98
CA GLU A 76 16.79 -11.54 -2.67
C GLU A 76 17.15 -10.57 -3.80
N ARG A 77 16.22 -9.68 -4.14
CA ARG A 77 16.46 -8.57 -5.06
C ARG A 77 15.62 -7.35 -4.70
N SER A 78 16.04 -6.20 -5.20
CA SER A 78 15.35 -4.93 -4.98
C SER A 78 14.71 -4.41 -6.27
N VAL A 79 13.57 -3.74 -6.14
CA VAL A 79 12.95 -2.96 -7.21
C VAL A 79 12.84 -1.51 -6.75
N GLU A 80 13.28 -0.58 -7.58
CA GLU A 80 13.17 0.85 -7.33
C GLU A 80 12.03 1.44 -8.15
N LEU A 81 11.17 2.22 -7.49
CA LEU A 81 10.06 2.95 -8.08
C LEU A 81 10.27 4.45 -7.85
N THR A 82 10.11 5.21 -8.93
CA THR A 82 10.05 6.67 -8.95
C THR A 82 8.65 7.13 -9.38
N GLU A 83 8.41 8.44 -9.41
CA GLU A 83 7.10 8.98 -9.74
C GLU A 83 6.56 8.45 -11.08
N GLY A 84 5.37 7.86 -11.02
CA GLY A 84 4.68 7.25 -12.17
C GLY A 84 4.93 5.76 -12.34
N ASP A 85 5.89 5.18 -11.64
CA ASP A 85 6.19 3.75 -11.71
C ASP A 85 5.15 2.93 -10.95
N LEU A 86 4.68 1.85 -11.59
CA LEU A 86 3.80 0.83 -11.03
C LEU A 86 4.55 -0.50 -10.92
N TYR A 87 4.48 -1.12 -9.75
CA TYR A 87 5.00 -2.48 -9.55
C TYR A 87 3.95 -3.36 -8.87
N VAL A 88 3.88 -4.63 -9.27
CA VAL A 88 2.97 -5.62 -8.70
C VAL A 88 3.81 -6.69 -8.01
N ILE A 89 3.53 -6.93 -6.74
CA ILE A 89 4.08 -8.03 -5.96
C ILE A 89 3.10 -9.21 -6.08
N PRO A 90 3.53 -10.33 -6.66
CA PRO A 90 2.69 -11.53 -6.71
C PRO A 90 2.38 -12.05 -5.30
N ARG A 91 1.18 -12.62 -5.13
CA ARG A 91 0.77 -13.25 -3.88
C ARG A 91 1.82 -14.23 -3.36
N GLY A 92 2.00 -14.25 -2.05
CA GLY A 92 2.95 -15.10 -1.35
C GLY A 92 4.42 -14.65 -1.43
N VAL A 93 4.76 -13.66 -2.27
CA VAL A 93 6.12 -13.13 -2.31
C VAL A 93 6.37 -12.28 -1.07
N PHE A 94 7.43 -12.64 -0.34
CA PHE A 94 7.85 -11.93 0.85
C PHE A 94 8.58 -10.65 0.44
N HIS A 95 8.19 -9.53 1.02
CA HIS A 95 8.67 -8.22 0.59
C HIS A 95 8.77 -7.21 1.73
N CYS A 96 9.59 -6.18 1.54
CA CYS A 96 9.77 -5.07 2.48
C CYS A 96 9.91 -3.74 1.71
N PRO A 97 8.92 -2.85 1.78
CA PRO A 97 9.03 -1.50 1.24
C PRO A 97 9.91 -0.58 2.11
N HIS A 98 10.65 0.31 1.46
CA HIS A 98 11.54 1.29 2.06
C HIS A 98 11.44 2.63 1.33
N ALA A 99 11.21 3.73 2.06
CA ALA A 99 11.13 5.09 1.51
C ALA A 99 12.05 6.04 2.31
N PRO A 100 13.38 6.00 2.09
CA PRO A 100 14.34 6.73 2.92
C PRO A 100 14.18 8.26 2.90
N GLU A 101 13.70 8.81 1.78
CA GLU A 101 13.42 10.24 1.60
C GLU A 101 11.91 10.56 1.63
N GLY A 102 11.11 9.55 1.99
CA GLY A 102 9.66 9.58 1.91
C GLY A 102 9.11 9.35 0.50
N ALA A 103 7.89 8.80 0.45
CA ALA A 103 7.14 8.61 -0.79
C ALA A 103 5.64 8.78 -0.54
N THR A 104 4.91 9.20 -1.58
CA THR A 104 3.45 9.07 -1.60
C THR A 104 3.10 7.93 -2.52
N VAL A 105 2.33 6.97 -2.03
CA VAL A 105 2.09 5.71 -2.74
C VAL A 105 0.59 5.42 -2.79
N ALA A 106 0.09 5.08 -3.97
CA ALA A 106 -1.19 4.43 -4.11
C ALA A 106 -1.01 2.92 -4.07
N LEU A 107 -1.85 2.24 -3.29
CA LEU A 107 -1.85 0.79 -3.18
C LEU A 107 -3.13 0.22 -3.79
N PHE A 108 -3.00 -0.96 -4.38
CA PHE A 108 -4.12 -1.73 -4.91
C PHE A 108 -4.06 -3.14 -4.34
N GLU A 109 -5.08 -3.50 -3.57
CA GLU A 109 -5.14 -4.79 -2.88
C GLU A 109 -6.60 -5.22 -2.69
N ALA A 110 -6.81 -6.50 -2.36
CA ALA A 110 -8.14 -6.98 -2.04
C ALA A 110 -8.68 -6.33 -0.75
N THR A 111 -10.00 -6.27 -0.62
CA THR A 111 -10.64 -5.86 0.64
C THR A 111 -10.25 -6.76 1.80
N GLY A 112 -10.04 -6.20 2.98
CA GLY A 112 -9.74 -6.96 4.19
C GLY A 112 -8.26 -7.29 4.40
N VAL A 113 -7.36 -6.88 3.49
CA VAL A 113 -5.93 -7.12 3.63
C VAL A 113 -5.34 -6.23 4.74
N VAL A 114 -4.54 -6.85 5.61
CA VAL A 114 -3.77 -6.19 6.67
C VAL A 114 -2.41 -5.82 6.09
N ASN A 115 -2.01 -4.55 6.16
CA ASN A 115 -0.79 -4.04 5.51
C ASN A 115 0.53 -4.69 5.99
N THR A 116 0.54 -5.33 7.17
CA THR A 116 1.73 -6.04 7.69
C THR A 116 1.64 -7.55 7.48
N GLY A 117 0.63 -8.04 6.75
CA GLY A 117 0.34 -9.48 6.63
C GLY A 117 0.16 -10.11 8.01
N ASP A 118 0.85 -11.23 8.23
CA ASP A 118 0.87 -11.93 9.52
C ASP A 118 1.92 -11.39 10.51
N THR A 119 2.75 -10.43 10.10
CA THR A 119 3.88 -9.93 10.91
C THR A 119 3.40 -9.11 12.11
N GLY A 120 2.31 -8.33 11.97
CA GLY A 120 1.79 -7.47 13.03
C GLY A 120 2.75 -6.33 13.43
N GLY A 121 2.60 -5.80 14.65
CA GLY A 121 3.44 -4.75 15.22
C GLY A 121 2.88 -3.33 15.11
N GLU A 122 3.66 -2.33 15.55
CA GLU A 122 3.25 -0.91 15.63
C GLU A 122 2.90 -0.28 14.28
N LEU A 123 3.43 -0.84 13.20
CA LEU A 123 3.15 -0.42 11.83
C LEU A 123 1.89 -1.05 11.23
N THR A 124 1.17 -1.87 12.00
CA THR A 124 -0.12 -2.45 11.58
C THR A 124 -1.22 -1.40 11.63
N ALA A 125 -1.80 -1.08 10.49
CA ALA A 125 -2.89 -0.13 10.38
C ALA A 125 -4.26 -0.81 10.55
N PRO A 126 -5.31 -0.08 11.00
CA PRO A 126 -6.67 -0.56 10.90
C PRO A 126 -7.04 -0.88 9.44
N VAL A 127 -7.67 -2.04 9.24
CA VAL A 127 -8.07 -2.50 7.92
C VAL A 127 -9.17 -1.62 7.34
N ASP A 128 -9.03 -1.29 6.05
CA ASP A 128 -10.02 -0.62 5.21
C ASP A 128 -10.55 0.71 5.78
N LEU A 129 -9.67 1.49 6.40
CA LEU A 129 -9.97 2.80 6.95
C LEU A 129 -10.14 3.84 5.84
N ASP A 130 -11.28 4.53 5.80
CA ASP A 130 -11.57 5.55 4.78
C ASP A 130 -10.59 6.75 4.84
N LEU A 131 -10.30 7.31 3.65
CA LEU A 131 -9.57 8.56 3.45
C LEU A 131 -10.38 9.80 3.81
#